data_AF-A0A7X0AAS5-F1
#
_entry.id   AF-A0A7X0AAS5-F1
#
_cell.length_a   1.000
_cell.length_b   1.000
_cell.length_c   1.000
_cell.angle_alpha   90.00
_cell.angle_beta   90.00
_cell.angle_gamma   90.00
#
_symmetry.space_group_name_H-M   'P 1'
#
loop_
_entity.id
_entity.type
_entity.pdbx_description
1 polymer ?
#
loop_
_entity_poly.entity_id
_entity_poly.type
_entity_poly.pdbx_seq_one_letter_code
_entity_poly.pdbx_strand_id
1 'polypeptide(L)'
;MKTLKFSIILLALVLSKSLVQAGSFNAPTISSTQDSLVAIKHLRVSDFKVLERGAIIIYQRQRPGDKLNLFKPILTHYFSVNGSDKVYLLTLENLKKIYRNGRPFEVLDTRFRTNSDLLAYDAIHQQYSVNYYLSKVDPS
;
A
#
# COMPACT_ATOMS: atom_id res chain seq x y z
N MET A 1 53.13 9.00 -44.70
CA MET A 1 52.17 8.24 -45.52
C MET A 1 51.20 7.49 -44.63
N LYS A 2 49.97 7.33 -45.14
CA LYS A 2 48.86 6.46 -44.69
C LYS A 2 47.79 7.15 -43.82
N THR A 3 46.70 7.45 -44.51
CA THR A 3 45.43 8.00 -44.08
C THR A 3 44.59 6.93 -43.37
N LEU A 4 43.96 7.28 -42.25
CA LEU A 4 42.94 6.45 -41.61
C LEU A 4 41.57 6.86 -42.17
N LYS A 5 40.99 6.01 -43.01
CA LYS A 5 39.63 6.13 -43.50
C LYS A 5 38.70 5.41 -42.51
N PHE A 6 37.80 6.14 -41.86
CA PHE A 6 36.70 5.52 -41.13
C PHE A 6 35.53 5.29 -42.08
N SER A 7 35.22 4.01 -42.28
CA SER A 7 34.11 3.53 -43.10
C SER A 7 32.80 3.69 -42.35
N ILE A 8 31.84 4.36 -42.96
CA ILE A 8 30.44 4.42 -42.55
C ILE A 8 29.81 3.08 -42.95
N ILE A 9 29.47 2.22 -41.98
CA ILE A 9 28.58 1.08 -42.21
C ILE A 9 27.38 1.22 -41.27
N LEU A 10 26.39 1.92 -41.82
CA LEU A 10 25.00 1.55 -41.90
C LEU A 10 24.44 0.61 -40.82
N LEU A 11 23.71 1.26 -39.91
CA LEU A 11 22.61 0.77 -39.10
C LEU A 11 21.72 -0.25 -39.84
N ALA A 12 21.64 -1.47 -39.32
CA ALA A 12 20.59 -2.42 -39.67
C ALA A 12 20.00 -3.05 -38.41
N LEU A 13 18.73 -2.70 -38.17
CA LEU A 13 17.77 -3.30 -37.25
C LEU A 13 17.89 -4.84 -37.19
N VAL A 14 17.91 -5.43 -35.99
CA VAL A 14 16.88 -6.38 -35.51
C VAL A 14 16.92 -6.40 -33.97
N LEU A 15 16.05 -5.64 -33.32
CA LEU A 15 15.69 -5.87 -31.91
C LEU A 15 14.55 -6.90 -31.90
N SER A 16 14.88 -8.18 -31.79
CA SER A 16 13.91 -9.23 -31.52
C SER A 16 13.42 -9.09 -30.08
N LYS A 17 12.29 -8.41 -29.89
CA LYS A 17 11.52 -8.50 -28.64
C LYS A 17 10.85 -9.87 -28.59
N SER A 18 11.46 -10.83 -27.91
CA SER A 18 10.75 -12.03 -27.47
C SER A 18 9.84 -11.63 -26.30
N LEU A 19 8.57 -11.43 -26.60
CA LEU A 19 7.50 -11.33 -25.61
C LEU A 19 7.23 -12.77 -25.14
N VAL A 20 7.97 -13.21 -24.12
CA VAL A 20 7.65 -14.45 -23.41
C VAL A 20 6.44 -14.15 -22.54
N GLN A 21 5.26 -14.52 -23.03
CA GLN A 21 4.03 -14.56 -22.25
C GLN A 21 4.14 -15.69 -21.24
N ALA A 22 4.41 -15.34 -19.98
CA ALA A 22 4.42 -16.28 -18.88
C ALA A 22 2.99 -16.84 -18.69
N GLY A 23 2.89 -18.17 -18.71
CA GLY A 23 1.66 -18.90 -18.44
C GLY A 23 1.14 -18.63 -17.03
N SER A 24 -0.19 -18.52 -16.96
CA SER A 24 -1.05 -18.34 -15.79
C SER A 24 -0.53 -19.04 -14.52
N PHE A 25 -0.08 -18.26 -13.54
CA PHE A 25 -0.08 -18.71 -12.15
C PHE A 25 -1.49 -18.52 -11.61
N ASN A 26 -2.12 -19.63 -11.23
CA ASN A 26 -3.29 -19.64 -10.35
C ASN A 26 -2.88 -19.12 -8.97
N ALA A 27 -2.64 -17.81 -8.86
CA ALA A 27 -2.83 -17.12 -7.60
C ALA A 27 -4.33 -17.19 -7.30
N PRO A 28 -4.77 -17.52 -6.06
CA PRO A 28 -6.15 -17.25 -5.69
C PRO A 28 -6.39 -15.77 -5.97
N THR A 29 -7.25 -15.52 -6.95
CA THR A 29 -7.76 -14.21 -7.31
C THR A 29 -8.25 -13.58 -6.02
N ILE A 30 -7.45 -12.67 -5.44
CA ILE A 30 -8.01 -11.56 -4.70
C ILE A 30 -8.69 -10.76 -5.78
N SER A 31 -9.95 -11.15 -6.02
CA SER A 31 -10.82 -10.55 -7.01
C SER A 31 -10.69 -9.05 -6.89
N SER A 32 -10.40 -8.41 -8.01
CA SER A 32 -10.55 -6.98 -8.24
C SER A 32 -12.02 -6.59 -8.09
N THR A 33 -12.57 -6.73 -6.87
CA THR A 33 -13.72 -5.96 -6.41
C THR A 33 -13.19 -4.59 -5.96
N GLN A 34 -12.43 -3.95 -6.86
CA GLN A 34 -11.89 -2.61 -6.68
C GLN A 34 -13.02 -1.64 -6.98
N ASP A 35 -13.87 -1.40 -5.98
CA ASP A 35 -14.67 -0.17 -5.87
C ASP A 35 -15.35 -0.08 -4.51
N SER A 36 -15.66 -1.21 -3.89
CA SER A 36 -16.32 -1.23 -2.58
C SER A 36 -15.33 -1.34 -1.43
N LEU A 37 -15.53 -0.53 -0.39
CA LEU A 37 -14.83 -0.60 0.88
C LEU A 37 -15.26 -1.89 1.61
N VAL A 38 -14.42 -2.93 1.58
CA VAL A 38 -14.73 -4.23 2.22
C VAL A 38 -14.14 -4.29 3.62
N ALA A 39 -15.01 -4.28 4.63
CA ALA A 39 -14.63 -4.61 5.99
C ALA A 39 -14.30 -6.11 6.10
N ILE A 40 -13.25 -6.44 6.84
CA ILE A 40 -12.86 -7.83 7.06
C ILE A 40 -13.85 -8.47 8.04
N LYS A 41 -14.60 -9.45 7.54
CA LYS A 41 -15.57 -10.21 8.34
C LYS A 41 -14.85 -11.24 9.22
N HIS A 42 -15.44 -11.57 10.37
CA HIS A 42 -14.92 -12.56 11.32
C HIS A 42 -13.51 -12.25 11.84
N LEU A 43 -13.20 -10.97 12.03
CA LEU A 43 -11.92 -10.55 12.55
C LEU A 43 -11.83 -10.84 14.05
N ARG A 44 -10.93 -11.74 14.45
CA ARG A 44 -10.52 -11.83 15.85
C ARG A 44 -9.40 -10.82 16.07
N VAL A 45 -9.69 -9.73 16.77
CA VAL A 45 -8.71 -8.67 17.09
C VAL A 45 -7.47 -9.23 17.79
N SER A 46 -7.60 -10.36 18.50
CA SER A 46 -6.48 -11.11 19.10
C SER A 46 -5.41 -11.56 18.11
N ASP A 47 -5.75 -11.73 16.83
CA ASP A 47 -4.83 -12.19 15.78
C ASP A 47 -3.97 -11.05 15.22
N PHE A 48 -4.16 -9.83 15.74
CA PHE A 48 -3.52 -8.61 15.27
C PHE A 48 -2.73 -7.96 16.39
N LYS A 49 -1.50 -7.54 16.05
CA LYS A 49 -0.73 -6.64 16.90
C LYS A 49 -1.29 -5.23 16.73
N VAL A 50 -1.72 -4.59 17.81
CA VAL A 50 -2.04 -3.16 17.80
C VAL A 50 -0.72 -2.39 17.74
N LEU A 51 -0.55 -1.57 16.71
CA LEU A 51 0.62 -0.70 16.56
C LEU A 51 0.38 0.65 17.24
N GLU A 52 -0.80 1.24 17.06
CA GLU A 52 -1.13 2.53 17.64
C GLU A 52 -2.64 2.70 17.81
N ARG A 53 -3.04 3.48 18.81
CA ARG A 53 -4.43 3.89 19.05
C ARG A 53 -4.51 5.42 18.99
N GLY A 54 -5.06 5.96 17.90
CA GLY A 54 -5.25 7.40 17.69
C GLY A 54 -6.63 7.71 17.10
N ALA A 55 -6.69 8.66 16.15
CA ALA A 55 -7.89 8.93 15.36
C ALA A 55 -8.38 7.67 14.61
N ILE A 56 -7.41 6.86 14.15
CA ILE A 56 -7.61 5.48 13.75
C ILE A 56 -6.76 4.55 14.62
N ILE A 57 -7.21 3.31 14.79
CA ILE A 57 -6.42 2.25 15.40
C ILE A 57 -5.69 1.53 14.27
N ILE A 58 -4.36 1.44 14.38
CA ILE A 58 -3.51 0.77 13.38
C ILE A 58 -3.17 -0.62 13.91
N TYR A 59 -3.38 -1.63 13.08
CA TYR A 59 -3.09 -3.01 13.35
C TYR A 59 -2.07 -3.57 12.38
N GLN A 60 -1.31 -4.55 12.83
CA GLN A 60 -0.40 -5.34 12.02
C GLN A 60 -0.75 -6.82 12.17
N ARG A 61 -0.80 -7.53 11.05
CA ARG A 61 -0.85 -8.98 11.03
C ARG A 61 0.35 -9.52 10.29
N GLN A 62 1.01 -10.48 10.90
CA GLN A 62 2.06 -11.26 10.27
C GLN A 62 1.46 -12.55 9.73
N ARG A 63 1.76 -12.89 8.48
CA ARG A 63 1.43 -14.18 7.87
C ARG A 63 2.72 -14.88 7.42
N PRO A 64 2.76 -16.22 7.47
CA PRO A 64 3.86 -16.93 6.84
C PRO A 64 3.90 -16.61 5.35
N GLY A 65 5.10 -16.37 4.82
CA GLY A 65 5.30 -16.28 3.38
C GLY A 65 5.14 -17.65 2.73
N ASP A 66 4.93 -17.63 1.43
CA ASP A 66 4.91 -18.84 0.61
C ASP A 66 6.33 -19.27 0.21
N LYS A 67 6.41 -20.39 -0.52
CA LYS A 67 7.67 -20.92 -1.06
C LYS A 67 8.38 -19.91 -1.98
N LEU A 68 7.62 -19.06 -2.68
CA LEU A 68 8.14 -18.02 -3.56
C LEU A 68 8.85 -16.91 -2.77
N ASN A 69 8.34 -16.56 -1.59
CA ASN A 69 8.96 -15.61 -0.68
C ASN A 69 9.99 -16.25 0.28
N LEU A 70 10.47 -17.46 0.02
CA LEU A 70 11.40 -18.19 0.90
C LEU A 70 10.88 -18.29 2.34
N PHE A 71 9.56 -18.40 2.51
CA PHE A 71 8.88 -18.39 3.81
C PHE A 71 9.10 -17.13 4.66
N LYS A 72 9.61 -16.04 4.08
CA LYS A 72 9.74 -14.75 4.79
C LYS A 72 8.36 -14.25 5.23
N PRO A 73 8.22 -13.78 6.47
CA PRO A 73 6.93 -13.28 6.94
C PRO A 73 6.43 -12.10 6.11
N ILE A 74 5.15 -12.14 5.75
CA ILE A 74 4.45 -11.04 5.09
C ILE A 74 3.74 -10.21 6.16
N LEU A 75 4.08 -8.93 6.25
CA LEU A 75 3.43 -7.98 7.13
C LEU A 75 2.30 -7.26 6.37
N THR A 76 1.09 -7.32 6.91
CA THR A 76 -0.06 -6.60 6.37
C THR A 76 -0.64 -5.68 7.44
N HIS A 77 -0.90 -4.44 7.06
CA HIS A 77 -1.41 -3.41 7.94
C HIS A 77 -2.90 -3.18 7.72
N TYR A 78 -3.60 -2.94 8.81
CA TYR A 78 -5.04 -2.74 8.84
C TYR A 78 -5.38 -1.55 9.72
N PHE A 79 -6.58 -1.01 9.58
CA PHE A 79 -7.07 0.05 10.46
C PHE A 79 -8.55 -0.09 10.80
N SER A 80 -8.94 0.47 11.94
CA SER A 80 -10.34 0.80 12.25
C SER A 80 -10.43 2.27 12.60
N VAL A 81 -11.56 2.90 12.28
CA VAL A 81 -11.89 4.21 12.86
C VAL A 81 -12.10 4.03 14.36
N ASN A 82 -11.63 4.98 15.16
CA ASN A 82 -11.84 4.92 16.61
C ASN A 82 -13.36 4.82 16.93
N GLY A 83 -13.73 3.93 17.84
CA GLY A 83 -15.14 3.62 18.15
C GLY A 83 -15.86 2.73 17.13
N SER A 84 -15.23 2.37 16.01
CA SER A 84 -15.80 1.42 15.05
C SER A 84 -15.33 -0.01 15.32
N ASP A 85 -16.23 -0.97 15.10
CA ASP A 85 -15.98 -2.40 15.09
C ASP A 85 -15.43 -2.92 13.74
N LYS A 86 -15.40 -2.05 12.71
CA LYS A 86 -15.00 -2.43 11.36
C LYS A 86 -13.51 -2.21 11.15
N VAL A 87 -12.85 -3.26 10.65
CA VAL A 87 -11.43 -3.23 10.28
C VAL A 87 -11.27 -3.36 8.76
N TYR A 88 -10.41 -2.52 8.21
CA TYR A 88 -10.14 -2.38 6.79
C TYR A 88 -8.64 -2.54 6.52
N LEU A 89 -8.28 -2.88 5.29
CA LEU A 89 -6.88 -2.84 4.87
C LEU A 89 -6.38 -1.39 4.90
N LEU A 90 -5.19 -1.16 5.49
CA LEU A 90 -4.59 0.17 5.55
C LEU A 90 -4.04 0.56 4.17
N THR A 91 -4.88 1.24 3.40
CA THR A 91 -4.53 1.85 2.13
C THR A 91 -5.08 3.27 2.10
N LEU A 92 -4.43 4.13 1.31
CA LEU A 92 -4.83 5.52 1.15
C LEU A 92 -6.23 5.60 0.52
N GLU A 93 -6.51 4.70 -0.44
CA GLU A 93 -7.82 4.56 -1.05
C GLU A 93 -8.92 4.26 -0.02
N ASN A 94 -8.70 3.28 0.87
CA ASN A 94 -9.70 2.93 1.88
C ASN A 94 -9.92 4.06 2.88
N LEU A 95 -8.87 4.75 3.32
CA LEU A 95 -8.98 5.91 4.20
C LEU A 95 -9.78 7.05 3.53
N LYS A 96 -9.48 7.36 2.27
CA LYS A 96 -10.22 8.36 1.49
C LYS A 96 -11.69 8.00 1.32
N LYS A 97 -12.01 6.71 1.12
CA LYS A 97 -13.39 6.22 1.07
C LYS A 97 -14.12 6.36 2.41
N ILE A 98 -13.45 6.10 3.53
CA ILE A 98 -14.02 6.28 4.88
C ILE A 98 -14.33 7.75 5.17
N TYR A 99 -13.36 8.63 4.92
CA TYR A 99 -13.46 10.05 5.26
C TYR A 99 -14.09 10.91 4.15
N ARG A 100 -14.83 10.29 3.22
CA ARG A 100 -15.33 10.93 2.00
C ARG A 100 -15.97 12.30 2.29
N ASN A 101 -15.56 13.31 1.54
CA ASN A 101 -16.11 14.68 1.55
C ASN A 101 -15.98 15.46 2.88
N GLY A 102 -14.84 15.35 3.57
CA GLY A 102 -14.56 16.17 4.76
C GLY A 102 -13.11 16.65 4.87
N ARG A 103 -12.82 17.50 5.86
CA ARG A 103 -11.45 17.97 6.16
C ARG A 103 -10.42 16.83 6.30
N PRO A 104 -10.75 15.67 6.92
CA PRO A 104 -9.84 14.53 6.93
C PRO A 104 -9.48 14.01 5.52
N PHE A 105 -10.41 14.05 4.56
CA PHE A 105 -10.12 13.68 3.17
C PHE A 105 -9.10 14.61 2.53
N GLU A 106 -9.27 15.92 2.68
CA GLU A 106 -8.36 16.93 2.11
C GLU A 106 -6.93 16.76 2.65
N VAL A 107 -6.81 16.48 3.95
CA VAL A 107 -5.53 16.17 4.59
C VAL A 107 -4.92 14.90 4.01
N LEU A 108 -5.70 13.84 3.88
CA LEU A 108 -5.25 12.58 3.28
C LEU A 108 -4.82 12.75 1.82
N ASP A 109 -5.53 13.58 1.06
CA ASP A 109 -5.24 13.85 -0.35
C ASP A 109 -3.98 14.70 -0.54
N THR A 110 -3.75 15.67 0.34
CA THR A 110 -2.64 16.62 0.22
C THR A 110 -1.33 16.08 0.81
N ARG A 111 -1.40 15.33 1.92
CA ARG A 111 -0.21 14.96 2.71
C ARG A 111 0.36 13.58 2.37
N PHE A 112 -0.45 12.68 1.80
CA PHE A 112 -0.05 11.30 1.54
C PHE A 112 -0.16 10.99 0.05
N ARG A 113 0.94 10.54 -0.56
CA ARG A 113 0.99 10.20 -1.98
C ARG A 113 0.82 8.70 -2.21
N THR A 114 1.31 7.88 -1.28
CA THR A 114 1.39 6.44 -1.41
C THR A 114 0.94 5.73 -0.13
N ASN A 115 0.64 4.43 -0.25
CA ASN A 115 0.30 3.60 0.92
C ASN A 115 1.45 3.49 1.93
N SER A 116 2.71 3.57 1.48
CA SER A 116 3.88 3.55 2.38
C SER A 116 3.93 4.78 3.29
N ASP A 117 3.45 5.93 2.82
CA ASP A 117 3.47 7.17 3.60
C ASP A 117 2.59 7.06 4.86
N LEU A 118 1.56 6.21 4.83
CA LEU A 118 0.66 5.98 5.97
C LEU A 118 1.36 5.33 7.16
N LEU A 119 2.48 4.64 6.93
CA LEU A 119 3.28 3.97 7.96
C LEU A 119 4.52 4.79 8.36
N ALA A 120 4.65 6.02 7.87
CA ALA A 120 5.68 6.93 8.34
C ALA A 120 5.42 7.26 9.81
N TYR A 121 6.43 7.06 10.64
CA TYR A 121 6.38 7.39 12.06
C TYR A 121 6.93 8.81 12.26
N ASP A 122 6.14 9.66 12.91
CA ASP A 122 6.56 10.99 13.31
C ASP A 122 7.31 10.91 14.65
N ALA A 123 8.63 11.08 14.59
CA ALA A 123 9.48 11.02 15.78
C ALA A 123 9.25 12.19 16.75
N ILE A 124 8.77 13.34 16.28
CA ILE A 124 8.53 14.53 17.10
C ILE A 124 7.26 14.31 17.92
N HIS A 125 6.20 13.83 17.28
CA HIS A 125 4.90 13.62 17.91
C HIS A 125 4.69 12.21 18.47
N GLN A 126 5.70 11.34 18.33
CA GLN A 126 5.73 9.96 18.80
C GLN A 126 4.48 9.15 18.38
N GLN A 127 4.08 9.30 17.12
CA GLN A 127 2.93 8.59 16.56
C GLN A 127 3.05 8.44 15.04
N TYR A 128 2.25 7.58 14.42
CA TYR A 128 2.16 7.51 12.97
C TYR A 128 1.63 8.83 12.39
N SER A 129 2.28 9.33 11.33
CA SER A 129 1.93 10.62 10.74
C SER A 129 0.46 10.70 10.32
N VAL A 130 -0.12 9.61 9.85
CA VAL A 130 -1.56 9.55 9.52
C VAL A 130 -2.45 9.87 10.73
N ASN A 131 -2.13 9.31 11.91
CA ASN A 131 -2.88 9.59 13.13
C ASN A 131 -2.66 11.01 13.62
N TYR A 132 -1.43 11.52 13.53
CA TYR A 132 -1.14 12.91 13.89
C TYR A 132 -1.97 13.89 13.05
N TYR A 133 -1.96 13.76 11.73
CA TYR A 133 -2.67 14.69 10.87
C TYR A 133 -4.19 14.55 10.99
N LEU A 134 -4.71 13.32 11.09
CA LEU A 134 -6.13 13.09 11.31
C LEU A 134 -6.60 13.69 12.64
N SER A 135 -5.80 13.59 13.71
CA SER A 135 -6.17 14.16 15.03
C SER A 135 -6.23 15.69 15.02
N LYS A 136 -5.67 16.38 14.02
CA LYS A 136 -5.77 17.85 13.87
C LYS A 136 -7.02 18.30 13.14
N VAL A 137 -7.71 17.39 12.46
CA VAL A 137 -8.89 17.67 11.64
C VAL A 137 -10.09 16.81 12.03
N ASP A 138 -9.95 16.02 13.09
CA ASP A 138 -10.97 15.09 13.55
C ASP A 138 -12.27 15.87 13.81
N PRO A 139 -13.40 15.42 13.27
CA PRO A 139 -14.69 16.04 13.53
C PRO A 139 -15.03 15.76 15.00
N SER A 140 -15.05 16.82 15.81
CA SER A 140 -15.76 16.81 17.09
C SER A 140 -17.23 16.46 16.86
#